data_AF-A0A920PQB5-F1
#
_entry.id   AF-A0A920PQB5-F1
#
_cell.length_a   1.000
_cell.length_b   1.000
_cell.length_c   1.000
_cell.angle_alpha   90.00
_cell.angle_beta   90.00
_cell.angle_gamma   90.00
#
_symmetry.space_group_name_H-M   'P 1'
#
loop_
_entity.id
_entity.type
_entity.pdbx_description
1 polymer ?
#
loop_
_entity_poly.entity_id
_entity_poly.type
_entity_poly.pdbx_seq_one_letter_code
_entity_poly.pdbx_strand_id
1 'polypeptide(L)'
;MVAHPIAELLVGVRNDPQFGHSLTLASGGILAELVSDSATLLLPAGREEVAEALHSLRIAALIGGYRKRQAADPERVLDTLCAVISFTAGLGAQLDELEINPLMITSSGCIAADVLLRVDQNTL
;
A
#
# COMPACT_ATOMS: atom_id res chain seq x y z
N MET A 1 -4.36 16.08 16.10
CA MET A 1 -3.87 16.62 14.81
C MET A 1 -2.96 15.54 14.25
N VAL A 2 -3.25 14.99 13.06
CA VAL A 2 -2.40 13.95 12.45
C VAL A 2 -1.05 14.61 12.14
N ALA A 3 0.05 13.98 12.56
CA ALA A 3 1.40 14.47 12.26
C ALA A 3 1.58 14.58 10.73
N HIS A 4 2.36 15.56 10.28
CA HIS A 4 2.61 15.73 8.85
C HIS A 4 3.27 14.45 8.30
N PRO A 5 2.69 13.79 7.29
CA PRO A 5 3.21 12.53 6.79
C PRO A 5 4.61 12.72 6.20
N ILE A 6 5.47 11.71 6.40
CA ILE A 6 6.79 11.61 5.79
C ILE A 6 6.63 11.30 4.30
N ALA A 7 5.69 10.41 3.98
CA ALA A 7 5.30 10.03 2.64
C ALA A 7 3.83 9.60 2.62
N GLU A 8 3.22 9.63 1.44
CA GLU A 8 1.89 9.09 1.18
C GLU A 8 2.02 7.97 0.16
N LEU A 9 1.24 6.91 0.35
CA LEU A 9 1.22 5.72 -0.50
C LEU A 9 -0.23 5.38 -0.86
N LEU A 10 -0.51 5.07 -2.11
CA LEU A 10 -1.71 4.36 -2.52
C LEU A 10 -1.45 2.86 -2.40
N VAL A 11 -2.36 2.15 -1.73
CA VAL A 11 -2.33 0.69 -1.59
C VAL A 11 -3.65 0.14 -2.11
N GLY A 12 -3.62 -0.49 -3.28
CA GLY A 12 -4.79 -1.09 -3.91
C GLY A 12 -4.69 -2.61 -3.97
N VAL A 13 -5.74 -3.32 -3.62
CA VAL A 13 -5.92 -4.74 -3.92
C VAL A 13 -7.15 -4.89 -4.79
N ARG A 14 -7.00 -5.44 -5.99
CA ARG A 14 -8.10 -5.62 -6.94
C ARG A 14 -8.18 -7.04 -7.44
N ASN A 15 -9.38 -7.55 -7.61
CA ASN A 15 -9.64 -8.82 -8.25
C ASN A 15 -9.62 -8.65 -9.78
N ASP A 16 -8.59 -9.19 -10.41
CA ASP A 16 -8.51 -9.29 -11.85
C ASP A 16 -9.14 -10.61 -12.32
N PRO A 17 -10.07 -10.60 -13.29
CA PRO A 17 -10.74 -11.82 -13.76
C PRO A 17 -9.81 -12.89 -14.35
N GLN A 18 -8.61 -12.52 -14.80
CA GLN A 18 -7.65 -13.43 -15.44
C GLN A 18 -6.58 -13.91 -14.47
N PHE A 19 -6.12 -13.04 -13.57
CA PHE A 19 -4.96 -13.30 -12.70
C PHE A 19 -5.30 -13.46 -11.21
N GLY A 20 -6.54 -13.17 -10.80
CA GLY A 20 -6.94 -13.12 -9.40
C GLY A 20 -6.54 -11.82 -8.73
N HIS A 21 -6.30 -11.83 -7.42
CA HIS A 21 -5.96 -10.61 -6.70
C HIS A 21 -4.58 -10.08 -7.08
N SER A 22 -4.49 -8.77 -7.27
CA SER A 22 -3.23 -8.05 -7.44
C SER A 22 -3.12 -6.92 -6.43
N LEU A 23 -1.91 -6.73 -5.88
CA LEU A 23 -1.55 -5.60 -5.04
C LEU A 23 -0.87 -4.54 -5.90
N THR A 24 -1.34 -3.29 -5.81
CA THR A 24 -0.69 -2.12 -6.40
C THR A 24 -0.21 -1.19 -5.29
N LEU A 25 1.07 -0.87 -5.31
CA LEU A 25 1.68 0.16 -4.47
C LEU A 25 2.05 1.32 -5.39
N ALA A 26 1.60 2.53 -5.07
CA ALA A 26 1.98 3.72 -5.81
C ALA A 26 2.27 4.88 -4.88
N SER A 27 3.17 5.78 -5.26
CA SER A 27 3.35 7.02 -4.50
C SER A 27 2.03 7.81 -4.43
N GLY A 28 1.80 8.54 -3.35
CA GLY A 28 0.66 9.44 -3.16
C GLY A 28 1.04 10.91 -3.27
N GLY A 29 0.02 11.78 -3.37
CA GLY A 29 0.17 13.23 -3.46
C GLY A 29 0.62 13.74 -4.84
N ILE A 30 0.91 15.04 -4.93
CA ILE A 30 1.18 15.74 -6.21
C ILE A 30 2.33 15.12 -7.02
N LEU A 31 3.33 14.55 -6.34
CA LEU A 31 4.48 13.93 -7.03
C LEU A 31 4.10 12.63 -7.77
N ALA A 32 3.05 11.94 -7.33
CA ALA A 32 2.54 10.73 -7.97
C ALA A 32 1.89 11.01 -9.33
N GLU A 33 1.22 12.16 -9.46
CA GLU A 33 0.58 12.57 -10.72
C GLU A 33 1.63 12.93 -11.79
N LEU A 34 2.82 13.36 -11.36
CA LEU A 34 3.91 13.79 -12.24
C LEU A 34 4.84 12.65 -12.66
N VAL A 35 4.92 11.61 -11.83
CA VAL A 35 5.86 10.50 -11.99
C VAL A 35 5.06 9.23 -11.76
N SER A 36 4.83 8.44 -12.81
CA SER A 36 4.18 7.12 -12.75
C SER A 36 5.00 6.14 -11.90
N ASP A 37 5.02 6.36 -10.58
CA ASP A 37 5.79 5.65 -9.57
C ASP A 37 4.89 4.63 -8.88
N SER A 38 4.80 3.46 -9.50
CA SER A 38 3.94 2.36 -9.07
C SER A 38 4.59 0.99 -9.32
N ALA A 39 4.28 0.03 -8.46
CA ALA A 39 4.63 -1.37 -8.59
C ALA A 39 3.39 -2.24 -8.36
N THR A 40 3.25 -3.31 -9.12
CA THR A 40 2.14 -4.26 -9.00
C THR A 40 2.67 -5.67 -8.79
N LEU A 41 2.07 -6.39 -7.85
CA LEU A 41 2.36 -7.78 -7.51
C LEU A 41 1.09 -8.61 -7.67
N LEU A 42 1.21 -9.84 -8.15
CA LEU A 42 0.14 -10.83 -8.04
C LEU A 42 0.10 -11.38 -6.60
N LEU A 43 -1.09 -11.63 -6.08
CA LEU A 43 -1.27 -12.24 -4.77
C LEU A 43 -1.59 -13.74 -4.91
N PRO A 44 -1.13 -14.59 -3.98
CA PRO A 44 -0.39 -14.25 -2.75
C PRO A 44 1.07 -13.85 -3.02
N ALA A 45 1.54 -12.80 -2.32
CA ALA A 45 2.95 -12.36 -2.34
C ALA A 45 3.54 -12.44 -0.92
N GLY A 46 4.79 -12.86 -0.83
CA GLY A 46 5.56 -12.91 0.41
C GLY A 46 6.06 -11.54 0.85
N ARG A 47 6.47 -11.45 2.12
CA ARG A 47 7.03 -10.22 2.71
C ARG A 47 8.21 -9.66 1.90
N GLU A 48 9.08 -10.52 1.39
CA GLU A 48 10.25 -10.13 0.61
C GLU A 48 9.85 -9.48 -0.73
N GLU A 49 8.90 -10.06 -1.46
CA GLU A 49 8.37 -9.50 -2.71
C GLU A 49 7.70 -8.13 -2.48
N VAL A 50 6.96 -7.99 -1.39
CA VAL A 50 6.34 -6.72 -0.99
C VAL A 50 7.40 -5.67 -0.64
N ALA A 51 8.46 -6.07 0.05
CA ALA A 51 9.58 -5.19 0.36
C ALA A 51 10.29 -4.74 -0.92
N GLU A 52 10.55 -5.65 -1.86
CA GLU A 52 11.15 -5.32 -3.16
C GLU A 52 10.28 -4.36 -3.97
N ALA A 53 8.96 -4.60 -4.03
CA ALA A 53 8.03 -3.70 -4.69
C ALA A 53 8.02 -2.31 -4.04
N LEU A 54 7.99 -2.23 -2.71
CA LEU A 54 8.06 -0.96 -1.99
C LEU A 54 9.38 -0.23 -2.27
N HIS A 55 10.52 -0.92 -2.21
CA HIS A 55 11.83 -0.34 -2.47
C HIS A 55 12.04 0.08 -3.93
N SER A 56 11.30 -0.52 -4.86
CA SER A 56 11.34 -0.12 -6.27
C SER A 56 10.72 1.27 -6.52
N LEU A 57 9.86 1.73 -5.61
CA LEU A 57 9.24 3.04 -5.71
C LEU A 57 10.24 4.15 -5.36
N ARG A 58 10.20 5.25 -6.11
CA ARG A 58 11.01 6.45 -5.85
C ARG A 58 10.67 7.08 -4.51
N ILE A 59 9.40 6.98 -4.07
CA ILE A 59 8.96 7.46 -2.76
C ILE A 59 9.65 6.73 -1.58
N ALA A 60 10.19 5.52 -1.78
CA ALA A 60 10.90 4.78 -0.75
C ALA A 60 12.11 5.53 -0.19
N ALA A 61 12.73 6.40 -0.99
CA ALA A 61 13.82 7.27 -0.54
C ALA A 61 13.38 8.27 0.55
N LEU A 62 12.10 8.67 0.59
CA LEU A 62 11.56 9.51 1.67
C LEU A 62 11.32 8.70 2.94
N ILE A 63 10.87 7.45 2.79
CA ILE A 63 10.63 6.52 3.91
C ILE A 63 11.94 6.27 4.68
N GLY A 64 13.04 6.04 3.95
CA GLY A 64 14.39 5.83 4.52
C GLY A 64 15.08 7.10 5.07
N GLY A 65 14.43 8.27 4.99
CA GLY A 65 14.95 9.54 5.47
C GLY A 65 15.67 10.36 4.39
N TYR A 66 15.19 11.59 4.16
CA TYR A 66 15.76 12.52 3.18
C TYR A 66 16.10 13.87 3.81
N ARG A 67 17.28 14.43 3.49
CA ARG A 67 17.75 15.78 3.88
C ARG A 67 17.42 16.17 5.34
N LYS A 68 17.85 15.36 6.32
CA LYS A 68 17.70 15.59 7.77
C LYS A 68 16.28 15.47 8.34
N ARG A 69 15.30 14.97 7.57
CA ARG A 69 13.97 14.63 8.11
C ARG A 69 14.02 13.28 8.83
N GLN A 70 13.19 13.14 9.86
CA GLN A 70 13.02 11.87 10.58
C GLN A 70 12.51 10.81 9.59
N ALA A 71 13.20 9.67 9.53
CA ALA A 71 12.78 8.53 8.73
C ALA A 71 11.54 7.87 9.35
N ALA A 72 10.75 7.21 8.52
CA ALA A 72 9.78 6.25 9.00
C ALA A 72 10.52 4.96 9.38
N ASP A 73 9.87 4.09 10.14
CA ASP A 73 10.33 2.73 10.37
C ASP A 73 9.87 1.86 9.18
N PRO A 74 10.78 1.43 8.27
CA PRO A 74 10.38 0.67 7.08
C PRO A 74 9.73 -0.66 7.42
N GLU A 75 10.11 -1.28 8.55
CA GLU A 75 9.52 -2.55 8.99
C GLU A 75 8.06 -2.36 9.38
N ARG A 76 7.69 -1.22 10.00
CA ARG A 76 6.28 -0.91 10.30
C ARG A 76 5.45 -0.65 9.06
N VAL A 77 6.04 -0.07 8.02
CA VAL A 77 5.37 0.10 6.72
C VAL A 77 5.10 -1.28 6.13
N LEU A 78 6.12 -2.14 6.12
CA LEU A 78 6.01 -3.50 5.59
C LEU A 78 5.02 -4.36 6.38
N ASP A 79 5.01 -4.27 7.72
CA ASP A 79 4.02 -4.93 8.58
C ASP A 79 2.59 -4.49 8.24
N THR A 80 2.40 -3.19 7.97
CA THR A 80 1.09 -2.65 7.55
C THR A 80 0.67 -3.25 6.21
N LEU A 81 1.57 -3.30 5.22
CA LEU A 81 1.29 -3.88 3.90
C LEU A 81 0.97 -5.38 4.01
N CYS A 82 1.74 -6.14 4.79
CA CYS A 82 1.46 -7.55 5.05
C CYS A 82 0.12 -7.77 5.76
N ALA A 83 -0.27 -6.87 6.68
CA ALA A 83 -1.56 -6.93 7.33
C ALA A 83 -2.72 -6.67 6.36
N VAL A 84 -2.57 -5.73 5.42
CA VAL A 84 -3.54 -5.51 4.32
C VAL A 84 -3.67 -6.76 3.47
N ILE A 85 -2.56 -7.36 3.03
CA ILE A 85 -2.57 -8.59 2.24
C ILE A 85 -3.30 -9.72 2.99
N SER A 86 -2.97 -9.90 4.28
CA SER A 86 -3.59 -10.94 5.12
C SER A 86 -5.10 -10.71 5.30
N PHE A 87 -5.52 -9.45 5.49
CA PHE A 87 -6.93 -9.08 5.55
C PHE A 87 -7.65 -9.41 4.24
N THR A 88 -7.08 -9.02 3.09
CA THR A 88 -7.67 -9.30 1.77
C THR A 88 -7.72 -10.79 1.45
N ALA A 89 -6.72 -11.56 1.87
CA ALA A 89 -6.71 -13.01 1.73
C ALA A 89 -7.83 -13.67 2.54
N GLY A 90 -8.19 -13.13 3.71
CA GLY A 90 -9.31 -13.59 4.52
C GLY A 90 -10.68 -13.37 3.88
N LEU A 91 -10.81 -12.38 3.00
CA LEU A 91 -12.03 -12.15 2.20
C LEU A 91 -12.09 -13.06 0.97
N GLY A 92 -10.94 -13.47 0.43
CA GLY A 92 -10.86 -14.36 -0.72
C GLY A 92 -11.67 -13.82 -1.91
N ALA A 93 -12.37 -14.71 -2.62
CA ALA A 93 -13.12 -14.36 -3.83
C ALA A 93 -14.24 -13.32 -3.62
N GLN A 94 -14.64 -13.03 -2.38
CA GLN A 94 -15.61 -11.97 -2.07
C GLN A 94 -15.03 -10.57 -2.21
N LEU A 95 -13.70 -10.41 -2.19
CA LEU A 95 -13.08 -9.10 -2.39
C LEU A 95 -13.04 -8.76 -3.88
N ASP A 96 -13.76 -7.69 -4.25
CA ASP A 96 -13.63 -7.07 -5.56
C ASP A 96 -12.47 -6.06 -5.56
N GLU A 97 -12.46 -5.18 -4.56
CA GLU A 97 -11.54 -4.05 -4.49
C GLU A 97 -11.34 -3.56 -3.05
N LEU A 98 -10.09 -3.31 -2.68
CA LEU A 98 -9.69 -2.51 -1.53
C LEU A 98 -8.74 -1.42 -2.02
N GLU A 99 -8.98 -0.17 -1.69
CA GLU A 99 -8.07 0.92 -2.03
C GLU A 99 -7.89 1.82 -0.80
N ILE A 100 -6.65 1.98 -0.35
CA ILE A 100 -6.26 2.93 0.68
C ILE A 100 -5.55 4.08 -0.01
N ASN A 101 -6.15 5.27 0.03
CA ASN A 101 -5.60 6.44 -0.63
C ASN A 101 -5.95 7.76 0.09
N PRO A 102 -5.04 8.39 0.84
CA PRO A 102 -3.66 7.96 1.10
C PRO A 102 -3.53 7.04 2.32
N LEU A 103 -2.60 6.09 2.24
CA LEU A 103 -1.90 5.55 3.39
C LEU A 103 -0.78 6.53 3.78
N MET A 104 -0.99 7.26 4.86
CA MET A 104 -0.04 8.22 5.41
C MET A 104 1.04 7.49 6.21
N ILE A 105 2.29 7.62 5.80
CA ILE A 105 3.46 7.08 6.50
C ILE A 105 4.00 8.15 7.45
N THR A 106 4.09 7.82 8.73
CA THR A 106 4.56 8.72 9.81
C THR A 106 5.76 8.10 10.53
N SER A 107 6.41 8.88 11.40
CA SER A 107 7.50 8.37 12.23
C SER A 107 7.06 7.31 13.25
N SER A 108 5.76 7.19 13.55
CA SER A 108 5.18 6.24 14.50
C SER A 108 4.50 5.02 13.84
N GLY A 109 4.37 5.00 12.51
CA GLY A 109 3.65 3.97 11.77
C GLY A 109 2.80 4.54 10.64
N CYS A 110 1.81 3.77 10.18
CA CYS A 110 0.96 4.13 9.06
C CYS A 110 -0.47 4.46 9.50
N ILE A 111 -1.13 5.38 8.80
CA ILE A 111 -2.52 5.78 9.02
C ILE A 111 -3.25 5.74 7.67
N ALA A 112 -4.28 4.92 7.54
CA ALA A 112 -5.19 4.98 6.40
C ALA A 112 -6.12 6.18 6.57
N ALA A 113 -5.96 7.22 5.76
CA ALA A 113 -6.76 8.43 5.85
C ALA A 113 -8.13 8.27 5.19
N ASP A 114 -8.19 7.46 4.11
CA ASP A 114 -9.41 7.09 3.41
C ASP A 114 -9.28 5.64 2.90
N VAL A 115 -10.41 4.94 2.82
CA VAL A 115 -10.49 3.54 2.39
C VAL A 115 -11.77 3.29 1.60
N LEU A 116 -11.61 2.78 0.38
CA LEU A 116 -12.69 2.14 -0.38
C LEU A 116 -12.59 0.63 -0.22
N LEU A 117 -13.70 -0.03 0.13
CA LEU A 117 -13.81 -1.49 0.16
C LEU A 117 -15.08 -1.90 -0.59
N ARG A 118 -14.92 -2.74 -1.60
CA ARG A 118 -15.99 -3.39 -2.35
C ARG A 118 -15.89 -4.90 -2.17
N VAL A 119 -16.98 -5.47 -1.68
CA VAL A 119 -17.13 -6.91 -1.51
C VAL A 119 -18.37 -7.38 -2.24
N ASP A 120 -18.25 -8.47 -3.00
CA ASP A 120 -19.37 -9.15 -3.62
C ASP A 120 -20.09 -10.01 -2.56
N GLN A 121 -21.37 -9.70 -2.33
CA GLN A 121 -22.22 -10.40 -1.37
C GLN A 121 -22.87 -11.67 -1.94
N ASN A 122 -22.71 -11.96 -3.24
CA ASN A 122 -23.38 -13.07 -3.90
C ASN A 122 -22.61 -14.40 -3.86
N THR A 123 -21.43 -14.46 -3.25
CA THR A 123 -20.66 -15.71 -3.10
C THR A 123 -20.97 -16.37 -1.75
N LEU A 124 -22.17 -16.96 -1.63
CA LEU A 124 -22.56 -17.90 -0.56
C LEU A 124 -22.95 -19.25 -1.16
#